data_AF-A0A7X9J2M3-F1
#
_entry.id   AF-A0A7X9J2M3-F1
#
_cell.length_a   1.000
_cell.length_b   1.000
_cell.length_c   1.000
_cell.angle_alpha   90.00
_cell.angle_beta   90.00
_cell.angle_gamma   90.00
#
_symmetry.space_group_name_H-M   'P 1'
#
loop_
_entity.id
_entity.type
_entity.pdbx_description
1 polymer ?
#
loop_
_entity_poly.entity_id
_entity_poly.type
_entity_poly.pdbx_seq_one_letter_code
_entity_poly.pdbx_strand_id
1 'polypeptide(L)'
;VLSRELSLSGAGAARVNGRRVNVGALREIGDGLVDLHGQHEHQSLLRVATHQQILDAFGGPEAAEALSLAAQAFGAWRDASTELNNLLLDERERARLIDLHEFQVNEIDAAELSPGEDDALLAERARLGGAERIAEACAEALQKLNGEGLGAVDSVGVAVTRLKEIARLDESAVDVLSAVETGYYTLQEAARDLEHYADSVEMNPERLEQVEERLDLLRNLKRKYGDTIPEILAYRERTFAELDSLQHADERVGQLRQRVETLKAERDAANAKLHSLRVATAEQLRDLLSADLAGLAMERARFDTSIESAEPGPTGADKVEFVISPNPGEPLKPLAKIASGGEMSRLMLALKSALSRVDPVPTLVFDEIDVGVSGRVAGALARKLKALASQHQTLCVTHLPQIAAAAGTHFRIEKSVSGNRTVTTITALSPEERMEEIARLLAGAEPTDTARTHAASLISEFGGGTA
;
A
#
# COMPACT_ATOMS: atom_id res chain seq x y z
N VAL A 1 -9.31 18.30 -29.66
CA VAL A 1 -8.50 18.48 -30.88
C VAL A 1 -7.10 17.92 -30.65
N LEU A 2 -6.71 16.92 -31.44
CA LEU A 2 -5.35 16.40 -31.50
C LEU A 2 -4.63 16.99 -32.72
N SER A 3 -3.38 17.42 -32.57
CA SER A 3 -2.59 17.89 -33.72
C SER A 3 -1.15 17.37 -33.68
N ARG A 4 -0.62 17.05 -34.86
CA ARG A 4 0.76 16.65 -35.08
C ARG A 4 1.37 17.51 -36.18
N GLU A 5 2.39 18.27 -35.83
CA GLU A 5 3.18 19.09 -36.75
C GLU A 5 4.51 18.37 -36.99
N LEU A 6 4.88 18.22 -38.27
CA LEU A 6 6.15 17.63 -38.70
C LEU A 6 6.88 18.65 -39.57
N SER A 7 8.08 19.07 -39.15
CA SER A 7 8.95 19.91 -39.96
C SER A 7 9.89 19.06 -40.81
N LEU A 8 10.22 19.55 -42.00
CA LEU A 8 11.29 18.99 -42.86
C LEU A 8 12.67 19.00 -42.16
N SER A 9 12.86 19.86 -41.15
CA SER A 9 14.07 19.91 -40.33
C SER A 9 14.16 18.82 -39.25
N GLY A 10 13.17 17.92 -39.17
CA GLY A 10 13.12 16.82 -38.20
C GLY A 10 12.51 17.19 -36.84
N ALA A 11 12.27 18.48 -36.57
CA ALA A 11 11.52 18.91 -35.39
C ALA A 11 10.02 18.60 -35.56
N GLY A 12 9.43 17.93 -34.58
CA GLY A 12 7.99 17.65 -34.53
C GLY A 12 7.36 18.18 -33.25
N ALA A 13 6.09 18.59 -33.31
CA ALA A 13 5.31 18.98 -32.14
C ALA A 13 4.00 18.21 -32.11
N ALA A 14 3.68 17.63 -30.96
CA ALA A 14 2.38 17.01 -30.68
C ALA A 14 1.60 17.92 -29.73
N ARG A 15 0.31 18.13 -29.97
CA ARG A 15 -0.57 18.91 -29.09
C ARG A 15 -1.89 18.23 -28.83
N VAL A 16 -2.39 18.40 -27.60
CA VAL A 16 -3.74 18.03 -27.16
C VAL A 16 -4.43 19.30 -26.71
N ASN A 17 -5.54 19.66 -27.37
CA ASN A 17 -6.28 20.90 -27.10
C ASN A 17 -5.37 22.15 -27.06
N GLY A 18 -4.42 22.24 -28.01
CA GLY A 18 -3.48 23.36 -28.13
C GLY A 18 -2.27 23.30 -27.20
N ARG A 19 -2.23 22.40 -26.21
CA ARG A 19 -1.10 22.21 -25.29
C ARG A 19 -0.10 21.19 -25.81
N ARG A 20 1.20 21.50 -25.73
CA ARG A 20 2.26 20.56 -26.15
C ARG A 20 2.30 19.34 -25.23
N VAL A 21 2.41 18.16 -25.83
CA VAL A 21 2.57 16.87 -25.14
C VAL A 21 3.70 16.08 -25.81
N ASN A 22 4.17 15.02 -25.14
CA ASN A 22 5.04 14.05 -25.80
C ASN A 22 4.21 13.18 -26.77
N VAL A 23 4.91 12.47 -27.67
CA VAL A 23 4.26 11.62 -28.68
C VAL A 23 3.55 10.42 -28.05
N GLY A 24 4.05 9.90 -26.92
CA GLY A 24 3.44 8.78 -26.21
C GLY A 24 2.03 9.10 -25.70
N ALA A 25 1.86 10.25 -25.05
CA ALA A 25 0.57 10.72 -24.56
C ALA A 25 -0.40 11.04 -25.71
N LEU A 26 0.09 11.61 -26.82
CA LEU A 26 -0.73 11.82 -28.02
C LEU A 26 -1.26 10.48 -28.55
N ARG A 27 -0.39 9.45 -28.58
CA ARG A 27 -0.73 8.10 -29.04
C ARG A 27 -1.74 7.42 -28.11
N GLU A 28 -1.53 7.48 -26.80
CA GLU A 28 -2.45 6.88 -25.82
C GLU A 28 -3.88 7.47 -25.93
N ILE A 29 -3.99 8.78 -26.11
CA ILE A 29 -5.29 9.43 -26.34
C ILE A 29 -5.85 9.08 -27.73
N GLY A 30 -4.99 9.02 -28.75
CA GLY A 30 -5.37 8.66 -30.13
C GLY A 30 -5.91 7.24 -30.25
N ASP A 31 -5.28 6.28 -29.55
CA ASP A 31 -5.67 4.86 -29.52
C ASP A 31 -7.11 4.66 -28.98
N GLY A 32 -7.62 5.60 -28.15
CA GLY A 32 -9.00 5.58 -27.66
C GLY A 32 -10.01 6.27 -28.58
N LEU A 33 -9.57 6.93 -29.65
CA LEU A 33 -10.43 7.73 -30.53
C LEU A 33 -10.51 7.16 -31.96
N VAL A 34 -9.39 6.66 -32.50
CA VAL A 34 -9.30 6.15 -33.87
C VAL A 34 -8.51 4.86 -33.88
N ASP A 35 -9.11 3.78 -34.42
CA ASP A 35 -8.43 2.50 -34.65
C ASP A 35 -8.14 2.32 -36.14
N LEU A 36 -6.88 2.08 -36.49
CA LEU A 36 -6.40 1.99 -37.86
C LEU A 36 -6.05 0.54 -38.22
N HIS A 37 -6.71 0.01 -39.24
CA HIS A 37 -6.52 -1.35 -39.72
C HIS A 37 -5.84 -1.31 -41.11
N GLY A 38 -4.52 -1.47 -41.12
CA GLY A 38 -3.68 -1.49 -42.34
C GLY A 38 -2.36 -2.21 -42.10
N GLN A 39 -1.47 -2.25 -43.10
CA GLN A 39 -0.31 -3.16 -43.10
C GLN A 39 0.72 -2.92 -41.97
N HIS A 40 0.69 -1.80 -41.24
CA HIS A 40 1.77 -1.37 -40.33
C HIS A 40 1.30 -0.70 -39.00
N GLU A 41 0.04 -0.86 -38.57
CA GLU A 41 -0.56 0.07 -37.58
C GLU A 41 -1.22 -0.55 -36.33
N HIS A 42 -1.40 0.32 -35.31
CA HIS A 42 -1.78 0.03 -33.93
C HIS A 42 -3.18 -0.55 -33.75
N GLN A 43 -3.32 -1.85 -33.97
CA GLN A 43 -4.55 -2.55 -33.62
C GLN A 43 -4.59 -2.77 -32.10
N SER A 44 -5.56 -2.17 -31.42
CA SER A 44 -5.82 -2.41 -29.98
C SER A 44 -5.94 -3.90 -29.65
N LEU A 45 -6.47 -4.67 -30.61
CA LEU A 45 -6.64 -6.12 -30.57
C LEU A 45 -5.32 -6.92 -30.64
N LEU A 46 -4.20 -6.33 -31.04
CA LEU A 46 -2.90 -7.00 -30.98
C LEU A 46 -2.24 -6.90 -29.60
N ARG A 47 -2.79 -6.07 -28.69
CA ARG A 47 -2.29 -5.94 -27.32
C ARG A 47 -2.90 -7.03 -26.46
N VAL A 48 -2.12 -8.04 -26.09
CA VAL A 48 -2.58 -9.14 -25.21
C VAL A 48 -3.18 -8.62 -23.89
N ALA A 49 -2.67 -7.50 -23.37
CA ALA A 49 -3.18 -6.85 -22.17
C ALA A 49 -4.66 -6.40 -22.25
N THR A 50 -5.21 -6.20 -23.46
CA THR A 50 -6.62 -5.80 -23.65
C THR A 50 -7.55 -6.99 -23.84
N HIS A 51 -7.03 -8.19 -24.18
CA HIS A 51 -7.85 -9.37 -24.51
C HIS A 51 -8.77 -9.78 -23.38
N GLN A 52 -8.25 -9.76 -22.15
CA GLN A 52 -9.05 -10.07 -20.97
C GLN A 52 -10.21 -9.08 -20.78
N GLN A 53 -9.93 -7.77 -20.91
CA GLN A 53 -10.96 -6.74 -20.77
C GLN A 53 -12.04 -6.87 -21.86
N ILE A 54 -11.63 -7.21 -23.08
CA ILE A 54 -12.53 -7.44 -24.20
C ILE A 54 -13.43 -8.65 -23.94
N LEU A 55 -12.85 -9.77 -23.48
CA LEU A 55 -13.61 -10.98 -23.16
C LEU A 55 -14.59 -10.72 -22.02
N ASP A 56 -14.14 -10.09 -20.94
CA ASP A 56 -14.98 -9.75 -19.78
C ASP A 56 -16.12 -8.80 -20.18
N ALA A 57 -15.86 -7.82 -21.06
CA ALA A 57 -16.90 -6.93 -21.58
C ALA A 57 -17.91 -7.66 -22.48
N PHE A 58 -17.44 -8.59 -23.32
CA PHE A 58 -18.30 -9.41 -24.18
C PHE A 58 -19.20 -10.34 -23.35
N GLY A 59 -18.73 -10.85 -22.21
CA GLY A 59 -19.50 -11.64 -21.24
C GLY A 59 -20.61 -10.86 -20.52
N GLY A 60 -20.67 -9.54 -20.70
CA GLY A 60 -21.78 -8.71 -20.26
C GLY A 60 -21.91 -8.55 -18.73
N PRO A 61 -23.13 -8.27 -18.22
CA PRO A 61 -23.34 -7.96 -16.80
C PRO A 61 -22.93 -9.06 -15.83
N GLU A 62 -23.09 -10.33 -16.22
CA GLU A 62 -22.73 -11.47 -15.37
C GLU A 62 -21.22 -11.60 -15.19
N ALA A 63 -20.45 -11.44 -16.27
CA ALA A 63 -18.99 -11.41 -16.20
C ALA A 63 -18.49 -10.19 -15.41
N ALA A 64 -19.12 -9.03 -15.58
CA ALA A 64 -18.79 -7.82 -14.82
C ALA A 64 -19.04 -7.99 -13.31
N GLU A 65 -20.15 -8.63 -12.92
CA GLU A 65 -20.45 -8.95 -11.52
C GLU A 65 -19.42 -9.92 -10.93
N ALA A 66 -19.10 -11.01 -11.66
CA ALA A 66 -18.10 -11.98 -11.24
C ALA A 66 -16.69 -11.35 -11.08
N LEU A 67 -16.31 -10.47 -12.01
CA LEU A 67 -15.06 -9.71 -11.93
C LEU A 67 -15.02 -8.81 -10.69
N SER A 68 -16.13 -8.12 -10.40
CA SER A 68 -16.24 -7.28 -9.20
C SER A 68 -16.10 -8.10 -7.90
N LEU A 69 -16.75 -9.26 -7.83
CA LEU A 69 -16.66 -10.17 -6.68
C LEU A 69 -15.24 -10.70 -6.49
N ALA A 70 -14.58 -11.11 -7.58
CA ALA A 70 -13.18 -11.55 -7.53
C ALA A 70 -12.25 -10.44 -7.05
N ALA A 71 -12.44 -9.20 -7.52
CA ALA A 71 -11.67 -8.04 -7.09
C ALA A 71 -11.86 -7.73 -5.60
N GLN A 72 -13.10 -7.79 -5.10
CA GLN A 72 -13.43 -7.56 -3.69
C GLN A 72 -12.82 -8.64 -2.79
N ALA A 73 -12.96 -9.91 -3.17
CA ALA A 73 -12.39 -11.03 -2.42
C ALA A 73 -10.85 -10.98 -2.38
N PHE A 74 -10.21 -10.62 -3.51
CA PHE A 74 -8.77 -10.40 -3.58
C PHE A 74 -8.34 -9.24 -2.67
N GLY A 75 -9.05 -8.11 -2.68
CA GLY A 75 -8.77 -6.96 -1.82
C GLY A 75 -8.82 -7.33 -0.34
N ALA A 76 -9.90 -8.00 0.10
CA ALA A 76 -10.07 -8.45 1.48
C ALA A 76 -8.95 -9.42 1.91
N TRP A 77 -8.63 -10.42 1.07
CA TRP A 77 -7.54 -11.36 1.34
C TRP A 77 -6.18 -10.66 1.44
N ARG A 78 -5.88 -9.73 0.51
CA ARG A 78 -4.63 -8.97 0.49
C ARG A 78 -4.48 -8.15 1.76
N ASP A 79 -5.53 -7.41 2.15
CA ASP A 79 -5.48 -6.52 3.31
C ASP A 79 -5.26 -7.31 4.60
N ALA A 80 -5.96 -8.44 4.79
CA ALA A 80 -5.75 -9.34 5.93
C ALA A 80 -4.34 -9.98 5.92
N SER A 81 -3.83 -10.35 4.74
CA SER A 81 -2.49 -10.92 4.59
C SER A 81 -1.40 -9.88 4.91
N THR A 82 -1.60 -8.62 4.53
CA THR A 82 -0.71 -7.51 4.88
C THR A 82 -0.74 -7.23 6.37
N GLU A 83 -1.93 -7.20 7.01
CA GLU A 83 -2.04 -7.05 8.47
C GLU A 83 -1.29 -8.17 9.21
N LEU A 84 -1.49 -9.43 8.79
CA LEU A 84 -0.78 -10.58 9.36
C LEU A 84 0.74 -10.47 9.19
N ASN A 85 1.22 -10.12 7.99
CA ASN A 85 2.66 -9.98 7.76
C ASN A 85 3.29 -8.86 8.59
N ASN A 86 2.58 -7.76 8.79
CA ASN A 86 3.06 -6.67 9.63
C ASN A 86 3.21 -7.11 11.09
N LEU A 87 2.27 -7.91 11.61
CA LEU A 87 2.37 -8.47 12.96
C LEU A 87 3.47 -9.53 13.10
N LEU A 88 3.76 -10.29 12.05
CA LEU A 88 4.82 -11.31 12.06
C LEU A 88 6.22 -10.71 11.95
N LEU A 89 6.39 -9.63 11.18
CA LEU A 89 7.68 -8.95 11.02
C LEU A 89 8.22 -8.37 12.34
N ASP A 90 7.33 -8.15 13.31
CA ASP A 90 7.65 -7.55 14.62
C ASP A 90 7.89 -8.59 15.74
N GLU A 91 7.90 -9.89 15.43
CA GLU A 91 7.92 -10.95 16.45
C GLU A 91 9.19 -10.90 17.34
N ARG A 92 10.35 -10.59 16.76
CA ARG A 92 11.61 -10.47 17.52
C ARG A 92 11.65 -9.25 18.43
N GLU A 93 11.16 -8.10 17.95
CA GLU A 93 11.12 -6.89 18.77
C GLU A 93 10.04 -7.02 19.85
N ARG A 94 8.89 -7.64 19.52
CA ARG A 94 7.85 -7.98 20.49
C ARG A 94 8.38 -8.87 21.61
N ALA A 95 9.10 -9.95 21.30
CA ALA A 95 9.69 -10.83 22.31
C ALA A 95 10.65 -10.06 23.24
N ARG A 96 11.47 -9.18 22.66
CA ARG A 96 12.39 -8.33 23.43
C ARG A 96 11.64 -7.33 24.33
N LEU A 97 10.55 -6.75 23.86
CA LEU A 97 9.71 -5.83 24.65
C LEU A 97 8.99 -6.55 25.77
N ILE A 98 8.51 -7.78 25.54
CA ILE A 98 7.93 -8.64 26.58
C ILE A 98 8.96 -8.88 27.69
N ASP A 99 10.16 -9.35 27.35
CA ASP A 99 11.22 -9.61 28.34
C ASP A 99 11.57 -8.36 29.16
N LEU A 100 11.64 -7.20 28.48
CA LEU A 100 11.95 -5.92 29.13
C LEU A 100 10.84 -5.49 30.09
N HIS A 101 9.58 -5.51 29.65
CA HIS A 101 8.44 -5.06 30.46
C HIS A 101 8.17 -6.02 31.62
N GLU A 102 8.33 -7.33 31.41
CA GLU A 102 8.23 -8.33 32.46
C GLU A 102 9.31 -8.13 33.52
N PHE A 103 10.56 -7.86 33.12
CA PHE A 103 11.63 -7.51 34.06
C PHE A 103 11.30 -6.25 34.88
N GLN A 104 10.81 -5.19 34.23
CA GLN A 104 10.48 -3.92 34.89
C GLN A 104 9.34 -4.06 35.89
N VAL A 105 8.25 -4.74 35.50
CA VAL A 105 7.11 -4.99 36.40
C VAL A 105 7.55 -5.83 37.60
N ASN A 106 8.31 -6.90 37.37
CA ASN A 106 8.82 -7.75 38.45
C ASN A 106 9.78 -7.01 39.39
N GLU A 107 10.64 -6.13 38.87
CA GLU A 107 11.55 -5.32 39.71
C GLU A 107 10.77 -4.37 40.62
N ILE A 108 9.70 -3.75 40.12
CA ILE A 108 8.85 -2.83 40.91
C ILE A 108 8.00 -3.61 41.91
N ASP A 109 7.39 -4.72 41.49
CA ASP A 109 6.53 -5.55 42.34
C ASP A 109 7.31 -6.17 43.51
N ALA A 110 8.54 -6.65 43.26
CA ALA A 110 9.41 -7.20 44.29
C ALA A 110 9.85 -6.16 45.33
N ALA A 111 9.77 -4.87 45.02
CA ALA A 111 10.12 -3.80 45.95
C ALA A 111 9.00 -3.49 46.95
N GLU A 112 7.76 -3.95 46.73
CA GLU A 112 6.62 -3.77 47.64
C GLU A 112 6.47 -2.31 48.13
N LEU A 113 6.45 -1.36 47.18
CA LEU A 113 6.48 0.06 47.48
C LEU A 113 5.19 0.54 48.16
N SER A 114 5.34 1.33 49.23
CA SER A 114 4.21 1.98 49.90
C SER A 114 4.26 3.51 49.73
N PRO A 115 3.16 4.18 49.34
CA PRO A 115 3.14 5.64 49.25
C PRO A 115 3.49 6.32 50.58
N GLY A 116 4.43 7.27 50.56
CA GLY A 116 4.89 8.01 51.75
C GLY A 116 5.88 7.25 52.65
N GLU A 117 6.33 6.07 52.23
CA GLU A 117 7.33 5.27 52.94
C GLU A 117 8.68 5.99 53.05
N ASP A 118 9.10 6.66 51.99
CA ASP A 118 10.36 7.40 51.92
C ASP A 118 10.43 8.55 52.93
N ASP A 119 9.34 9.31 53.09
CA ASP A 119 9.27 10.39 54.09
C ASP A 119 9.37 9.83 55.52
N ALA A 120 8.70 8.71 55.79
CA ALA A 120 8.74 8.04 57.08
C ALA A 120 10.16 7.52 57.40
N LEU A 121 10.81 6.89 56.42
CA LEU A 121 12.18 6.38 56.56
C LEU A 121 13.22 7.49 56.72
N LEU A 122 13.06 8.62 56.01
CA LEU A 122 13.95 9.78 56.18
C LEU A 122 13.85 10.38 57.58
N ALA A 123 12.63 10.48 58.13
CA ALA A 123 12.41 10.92 59.50
C ALA A 123 13.00 9.94 60.53
N GLU A 124 12.83 8.63 60.30
CA GLU A 124 13.43 7.57 61.12
C GLU A 124 14.96 7.62 61.10
N ARG A 125 15.59 7.76 59.91
CA ARG A 125 17.04 7.89 59.75
C ARG A 125 17.59 9.11 60.49
N ALA A 126 16.92 10.26 60.40
CA ALA A 126 17.33 11.47 61.10
C ALA A 126 17.29 11.30 62.63
N ARG A 127 16.30 10.57 63.16
CA ARG A 127 16.21 10.24 64.59
C ARG A 127 17.33 9.29 65.02
N LEU A 128 17.54 8.19 64.28
CA LEU A 128 18.54 7.17 64.60
C LEU A 128 19.98 7.71 64.49
N GLY A 129 20.32 8.42 63.41
CA GLY A 129 21.62 9.08 63.27
C GLY A 129 21.80 10.30 64.20
N GLY A 130 20.70 10.84 64.73
CA GLY A 130 20.74 11.80 65.84
C GLY A 130 21.21 11.13 67.14
N ALA A 131 20.62 9.97 67.48
CA ALA A 131 20.98 9.20 68.67
C ALA A 131 22.44 8.75 68.65
N GLU A 132 22.94 8.26 67.50
CA GLU A 132 24.35 7.88 67.35
C GLU A 132 25.31 9.04 67.61
N ARG A 133 25.08 10.21 67.00
CA ARG A 133 25.91 11.41 67.23
C ARG A 133 25.84 11.90 68.68
N ILE A 134 24.69 11.80 69.32
CA ILE A 134 24.55 12.17 70.75
C ILE A 134 25.36 11.20 71.60
N ALA A 135 25.27 9.89 71.34
CA ALA A 135 26.01 8.87 72.08
C ALA A 135 27.53 9.03 71.91
N GLU A 136 28.02 9.26 70.68
CA GLU A 136 29.44 9.54 70.40
C GLU A 136 29.91 10.80 71.16
N ALA A 137 29.12 11.89 71.12
CA ALA A 137 29.46 13.12 71.81
C ALA A 137 29.45 12.96 73.34
N CYS A 138 28.51 12.18 73.88
CA CYS A 138 28.47 11.85 75.32
C CYS A 138 29.68 11.01 75.72
N ALA A 139 30.04 9.99 74.93
CA ALA A 139 31.20 9.15 75.19
C ALA A 139 32.51 9.98 75.17
N GLU A 140 32.68 10.87 74.20
CA GLU A 140 33.85 11.76 74.14
C GLU A 140 33.88 12.72 75.35
N ALA A 141 32.76 13.34 75.70
CA ALA A 141 32.67 14.25 76.83
C ALA A 141 32.92 13.54 78.17
N LEU A 142 32.38 12.35 78.38
CA LEU A 142 32.66 11.51 79.55
C LEU A 142 34.13 11.13 79.65
N GLN A 143 34.77 10.79 78.53
CA GLN A 143 36.20 10.52 78.50
C GLN A 143 37.03 11.74 78.94
N LYS A 144 36.62 12.97 78.61
CA LYS A 144 37.31 14.19 79.08
C LYS A 144 37.06 14.49 80.56
N LEU A 145 35.89 14.17 81.09
CA LEU A 145 35.53 14.43 82.48
C LEU A 145 36.10 13.36 83.43
N ASN A 146 35.90 12.08 83.11
CA ASN A 146 36.16 10.92 83.96
C ASN A 146 37.19 9.92 83.37
N GLY A 147 37.91 10.27 82.30
CA GLY A 147 38.91 9.37 81.72
C GLY A 147 40.09 9.07 82.65
N GLU A 148 40.50 7.80 82.74
CA GLU A 148 41.59 7.38 83.62
C GLU A 148 42.88 8.19 83.37
N GLY A 149 43.42 8.81 84.44
CA GLY A 149 44.73 9.46 84.45
C GLY A 149 44.84 10.82 83.76
N LEU A 150 43.77 11.31 83.10
CA LEU A 150 43.71 12.61 82.42
C LEU A 150 42.36 13.32 82.55
N GLY A 151 41.39 12.75 83.29
CA GLY A 151 40.07 13.33 83.51
C GLY A 151 40.14 14.65 84.28
N ALA A 152 39.26 15.59 83.92
CA ALA A 152 39.13 16.86 84.61
C ALA A 152 38.80 16.66 86.10
N VAL A 153 37.93 15.70 86.44
CA VAL A 153 37.54 15.41 87.83
C VAL A 153 38.75 14.95 88.65
N ASP A 154 39.52 13.98 88.14
CA ASP A 154 40.73 13.49 88.82
C ASP A 154 41.78 14.58 88.97
N SER A 155 42.02 15.36 87.90
CA SER A 155 43.00 16.45 87.89
C SER A 155 42.66 17.53 88.91
N VAL A 156 41.39 17.91 89.00
CA VAL A 156 40.91 18.86 90.01
C VAL A 156 40.95 18.24 91.41
N GLY A 157 40.66 16.95 91.57
CA GLY A 157 40.77 16.23 92.84
C GLY A 157 42.20 16.22 93.41
N VAL A 158 43.20 16.07 92.54
CA VAL A 158 44.62 16.23 92.92
C VAL A 158 44.90 17.66 93.39
N ALA A 159 44.40 18.67 92.68
CA ALA A 159 44.55 20.08 93.07
C ALA A 159 43.90 20.38 94.42
N VAL A 160 42.70 19.87 94.69
CA VAL A 160 42.01 19.95 96.00
C VAL A 160 42.90 19.37 97.10
N THR A 161 43.51 18.21 96.87
CA THR A 161 44.38 17.56 97.87
C THR A 161 45.59 18.43 98.22
N ARG A 162 46.22 19.06 97.22
CA ARG A 162 47.36 19.98 97.45
C ARG A 162 46.94 21.29 98.09
N LEU A 163 45.80 21.85 97.69
CA LEU A 163 45.26 23.06 98.30
C LEU A 163 44.87 22.85 99.76
N LYS A 164 44.42 21.65 100.15
CA LYS A 164 44.23 21.26 101.57
C LYS A 164 45.52 21.27 102.37
N GLU A 165 46.62 20.80 101.77
CA GLU A 165 47.94 20.85 102.40
C GLU A 165 48.40 22.31 102.57
N ILE A 166 48.22 23.16 101.54
CA ILE A 166 48.60 24.57 101.56
C ILE A 166 47.75 25.37 102.56
N ALA A 167 46.44 25.19 102.59
CA ALA A 167 45.53 25.91 103.49
C ALA A 167 45.79 25.61 104.98
N ARG A 168 46.45 24.48 105.30
CA ARG A 168 46.94 24.19 106.66
C ARG A 168 48.18 25.00 107.04
N LEU A 169 48.92 25.50 106.06
CA LEU A 169 50.14 26.29 106.23
C LEU A 169 49.89 27.79 106.09
N ASP A 170 48.94 28.19 105.24
CA ASP A 170 48.59 29.58 104.94
C ASP A 170 47.07 29.75 104.82
N GLU A 171 46.48 30.50 105.75
CA GLU A 171 45.03 30.73 105.84
C GLU A 171 44.49 31.52 104.63
N SER A 172 45.33 32.28 103.91
CA SER A 172 44.92 33.00 102.70
C SER A 172 44.53 32.09 101.53
N ALA A 173 44.91 30.81 101.58
CA ALA A 173 44.56 29.81 100.57
C ALA A 173 43.17 29.16 100.79
N VAL A 174 42.49 29.43 101.92
CA VAL A 174 41.19 28.81 102.26
C VAL A 174 40.10 29.15 101.24
N ASP A 175 40.03 30.40 100.80
CA ASP A 175 39.03 30.82 99.81
C ASP A 175 39.28 30.17 98.44
N VAL A 176 40.56 29.99 98.06
CA VAL A 176 40.96 29.29 96.82
C VAL A 176 40.62 27.81 96.90
N LEU A 177 40.90 27.16 98.05
CA LEU A 177 40.53 25.77 98.30
C LEU A 177 39.01 25.58 98.19
N SER A 178 38.23 26.43 98.85
CA SER A 178 36.76 26.38 98.84
C SER A 178 36.19 26.50 97.41
N ALA A 179 36.74 27.41 96.60
CA ALA A 179 36.34 27.58 95.21
C ALA A 179 36.65 26.33 94.36
N VAL A 180 37.85 25.75 94.52
CA VAL A 180 38.27 24.56 93.75
C VAL A 180 37.54 23.29 94.22
N GLU A 181 37.28 23.13 95.52
CA GLU A 181 36.45 22.04 96.06
C GLU A 181 35.01 22.10 95.55
N THR A 182 34.43 23.29 95.50
CA THR A 182 33.10 23.48 94.90
C THR A 182 33.12 23.05 93.44
N GLY A 183 34.11 23.49 92.66
CA GLY A 183 34.27 23.09 91.26
C GLY A 183 34.46 21.58 91.07
N TYR A 184 35.19 20.91 91.97
CA TYR A 184 35.37 19.46 91.96
C TYR A 184 34.03 18.72 92.07
N TYR A 185 33.22 19.04 93.08
CA TYR A 185 31.94 18.37 93.28
C TYR A 185 30.96 18.67 92.14
N THR A 186 30.94 19.91 91.63
CA THR A 186 30.11 20.26 90.47
C THR A 186 30.49 19.47 89.21
N LEU A 187 31.79 19.30 88.94
CA LEU A 187 32.25 18.49 87.80
C LEU A 187 31.91 17.01 87.98
N GLN A 188 32.03 16.50 89.20
CA GLN A 188 31.69 15.12 89.53
C GLN A 188 30.18 14.83 89.35
N GLU A 189 29.32 15.75 89.76
CA GLU A 189 27.87 15.67 89.55
C GLU A 189 27.52 15.75 88.06
N ALA A 190 28.08 16.72 87.34
CA ALA A 190 27.85 16.88 85.89
C ALA A 190 28.30 15.65 85.08
N ALA A 191 29.40 15.00 85.46
CA ALA A 191 29.84 13.77 84.81
C ALA A 191 28.87 12.61 85.05
N ARG A 192 28.32 12.49 86.27
CA ARG A 192 27.33 11.48 86.62
C ARG A 192 25.99 11.70 85.92
N ASP A 193 25.55 12.95 85.83
CA ASP A 193 24.35 13.33 85.08
C ASP A 193 24.52 13.04 83.58
N LEU A 194 25.72 13.27 83.04
CA LEU A 194 26.04 12.94 81.66
C LEU A 194 26.08 11.42 81.41
N GLU A 195 26.56 10.60 82.35
CA GLU A 195 26.46 9.13 82.28
C GLU A 195 24.99 8.69 82.22
N HIS A 196 24.15 9.21 83.12
CA HIS A 196 22.71 8.92 83.10
C HIS A 196 22.01 9.37 81.83
N TYR A 197 22.40 10.53 81.29
CA TYR A 197 21.90 11.01 80.01
C TYR A 197 22.34 10.10 78.86
N ALA A 198 23.60 9.67 78.82
CA ALA A 198 24.12 8.76 77.80
C ALA A 198 23.38 7.40 77.81
N ASP A 199 23.12 6.84 79.00
CA ASP A 199 22.35 5.60 79.15
C ASP A 199 20.90 5.71 78.64
N SER A 200 20.35 6.93 78.60
CA SER A 200 18.99 7.18 78.08
C SER A 200 18.92 7.25 76.55
N VAL A 201 20.07 7.30 75.86
CA VAL A 201 20.14 7.38 74.40
C VAL A 201 20.01 5.97 73.81
N GLU A 202 18.83 5.64 73.29
CA GLU A 202 18.59 4.38 72.60
C GLU A 202 19.25 4.38 71.21
N MET A 203 20.37 3.65 71.08
CA MET A 203 21.00 3.37 69.79
C MET A 203 20.47 2.08 69.19
N ASN A 204 20.19 2.09 67.89
CA ASN A 204 19.85 0.89 67.13
C ASN A 204 20.57 0.89 65.77
N PRO A 205 21.85 0.47 65.72
CA PRO A 205 22.66 0.47 64.50
C PRO A 205 22.10 -0.46 63.41
N GLU A 206 21.62 -1.65 63.80
CA GLU A 206 21.03 -2.62 62.85
C GLU A 206 19.80 -2.04 62.15
N ARG A 207 18.95 -1.31 62.89
CA ARG A 207 17.79 -0.64 62.30
C ARG A 207 18.18 0.51 61.38
N LEU A 208 19.24 1.26 61.73
CA LEU A 208 19.74 2.35 60.88
C LEU A 208 20.23 1.80 59.53
N GLU A 209 21.01 0.71 59.54
CA GLU A 209 21.48 0.03 58.33
C GLU A 209 20.31 -0.44 57.44
N GLN A 210 19.30 -1.10 58.03
CA GLN A 210 18.09 -1.52 57.30
C GLN A 210 17.35 -0.34 56.65
N VAL A 211 17.25 0.79 57.35
CA VAL A 211 16.60 2.01 56.84
C VAL A 211 17.41 2.60 55.69
N GLU A 212 18.73 2.59 55.78
CA GLU A 212 19.62 3.07 54.72
C GLU A 212 19.56 2.19 53.47
N GLU A 213 19.62 0.87 53.62
CA GLU A 213 19.46 -0.07 52.51
C GLU A 213 18.10 0.10 51.81
N ARG A 214 17.02 0.28 52.58
CA ARG A 214 15.69 0.52 52.04
C ARG A 214 15.61 1.85 51.30
N LEU A 215 16.18 2.92 51.85
CA LEU A 215 16.24 4.22 51.19
C LEU A 215 17.05 4.19 49.88
N ASP A 216 18.13 3.40 49.83
CA ASP A 216 18.92 3.22 48.62
C ASP A 216 18.18 2.43 47.53
N LEU A 217 17.43 1.39 47.91
CA LEU A 217 16.52 0.70 46.99
C LEU A 217 15.50 1.69 46.40
N LEU A 218 14.82 2.47 47.26
CA LEU A 218 13.84 3.47 46.83
C LEU A 218 14.46 4.50 45.89
N ARG A 219 15.69 4.95 46.18
CA ARG A 219 16.42 5.90 45.34
C ARG A 219 16.78 5.34 43.97
N ASN A 220 17.18 4.07 43.92
CA ASN A 220 17.48 3.38 42.66
C ASN A 220 16.24 3.23 41.78
N LEU A 221 15.10 2.86 42.39
CA LEU A 221 13.82 2.75 41.68
C LEU A 221 13.33 4.12 41.21
N LYS A 222 13.46 5.17 42.03
CA LYS A 222 13.12 6.53 41.62
C LYS A 222 13.90 6.99 40.39
N ARG A 223 15.21 6.76 40.39
CA ARG A 223 16.07 7.08 39.24
C ARG A 223 15.67 6.33 37.97
N LYS A 224 15.15 5.11 38.08
CA LYS A 224 14.78 4.27 36.93
C LYS A 224 13.37 4.56 36.40
N TYR A 225 12.40 4.82 37.28
CA TYR A 225 10.97 4.69 36.94
C TYR A 225 10.11 5.91 37.27
N GLY A 226 10.60 6.90 38.04
CA GLY A 226 9.85 8.12 38.36
C GLY A 226 10.38 8.84 39.59
N ASP A 227 10.19 10.16 39.69
CA ASP A 227 10.78 10.96 40.77
C ASP A 227 10.11 10.69 42.13
N THR A 228 8.89 10.14 42.12
CA THR A 228 8.09 9.83 43.33
C THR A 228 7.56 8.39 43.32
N ILE A 229 7.27 7.81 44.50
CA ILE A 229 6.68 6.46 44.59
C ILE A 229 5.36 6.34 43.79
N PRO A 230 4.42 7.30 43.85
CA PRO A 230 3.23 7.28 43.01
C PRO A 230 3.52 7.24 41.50
N GLU A 231 4.56 7.94 41.04
CA GLU A 231 4.97 7.89 39.63
C GLU A 231 5.51 6.53 39.23
N ILE A 232 6.31 5.88 40.09
CA ILE A 232 6.82 4.52 39.86
C ILE A 232 5.67 3.52 39.74
N LEU A 233 4.66 3.61 40.63
CA LEU A 233 3.49 2.74 40.58
C LEU A 233 2.63 3.00 39.32
N ALA A 234 2.48 4.26 38.92
CA ALA A 234 1.80 4.61 37.68
C ALA A 234 2.57 4.13 36.43
N TYR A 235 3.90 4.14 36.47
CA TYR A 235 4.75 3.54 35.44
C TYR A 235 4.50 2.03 35.35
N ARG A 236 4.54 1.32 36.49
CA ARG A 236 4.26 -0.12 36.59
C ARG A 236 2.91 -0.49 35.97
N GLU A 237 1.84 0.22 36.30
CA GLU A 237 0.51 -0.04 35.74
C GLU A 237 0.46 0.14 34.22
N ARG A 238 1.13 1.17 33.69
CA ARG A 238 1.21 1.39 32.24
C ARG A 238 1.98 0.28 31.55
N THR A 239 3.14 -0.08 32.09
CA THR A 239 4.01 -1.13 31.55
C THR A 239 3.32 -2.50 31.62
N PHE A 240 2.56 -2.77 32.68
CA PHE A 240 1.76 -3.99 32.78
C PHE A 240 0.67 -4.06 31.70
N ALA A 241 -0.03 -2.96 31.43
CA ALA A 241 -1.03 -2.92 30.35
C ALA A 241 -0.39 -3.11 28.96
N GLU A 242 0.80 -2.56 28.74
CA GLU A 242 1.58 -2.79 27.52
C GLU A 242 2.02 -4.26 27.38
N LEU A 243 2.52 -4.87 28.46
CA LEU A 243 2.88 -6.28 28.51
C LEU A 243 1.70 -7.20 28.19
N ASP A 244 0.55 -6.94 28.82
CA ASP A 244 -0.69 -7.71 28.61
C ASP A 244 -1.13 -7.65 27.14
N SER A 245 -1.11 -6.46 26.53
CA SER A 245 -1.39 -6.26 25.11
C SER A 245 -0.44 -7.05 24.19
N LEU A 246 0.86 -7.06 24.51
CA LEU A 246 1.87 -7.78 23.73
C LEU A 246 1.72 -9.30 23.84
N GLN A 247 1.33 -9.81 25.01
CA GLN A 247 1.09 -11.23 25.25
C GLN A 247 -0.15 -11.75 24.50
N HIS A 248 -1.22 -10.95 24.40
CA HIS A 248 -2.43 -11.31 23.65
C HIS A 248 -2.30 -11.16 22.13
N ALA A 249 -1.17 -10.64 21.62
CA ALA A 249 -0.94 -10.52 20.18
C ALA A 249 -0.85 -11.90 19.48
N ASP A 250 -0.47 -12.99 20.17
CA ASP A 250 -0.45 -14.34 19.60
C ASP A 250 -1.86 -14.87 19.29
N GLU A 251 -2.83 -14.59 20.16
CA GLU A 251 -4.23 -14.91 19.89
C GLU A 251 -4.74 -14.16 18.67
N ARG A 252 -4.37 -12.87 18.55
CA ARG A 252 -4.71 -12.06 17.39
C ARG A 252 -4.05 -12.56 16.10
N VAL A 253 -2.80 -13.00 16.15
CA VAL A 253 -2.11 -13.66 15.03
C VAL A 253 -2.84 -14.95 14.65
N GLY A 254 -3.27 -15.75 15.62
CA GLY A 254 -4.07 -16.96 15.39
C GLY A 254 -5.39 -16.66 14.66
N GLN A 255 -6.14 -15.66 15.13
CA GLN A 255 -7.39 -15.20 14.51
C GLN A 255 -7.15 -14.69 13.09
N LEU A 256 -6.10 -13.91 12.86
CA LEU A 256 -5.75 -13.38 11.54
C LEU A 256 -5.33 -14.48 10.57
N ARG A 257 -4.57 -15.49 11.01
CA ARG A 257 -4.23 -16.66 10.18
C ARG A 257 -5.48 -17.39 9.70
N GLN A 258 -6.43 -17.66 10.61
CA GLN A 258 -7.69 -18.30 10.24
C GLN A 258 -8.51 -17.43 9.28
N ARG A 259 -8.52 -16.11 9.50
CA ARG A 259 -9.21 -15.17 8.62
C ARG A 259 -8.59 -15.13 7.23
N VAL A 260 -7.26 -15.13 7.12
CA VAL A 260 -6.54 -15.17 5.84
C VAL A 260 -6.87 -16.44 5.06
N GLU A 261 -6.86 -17.60 5.70
CA GLU A 261 -7.22 -18.87 5.03
C GLU A 261 -8.69 -18.89 4.56
N THR A 262 -9.60 -18.33 5.37
CA THR A 262 -11.02 -18.19 4.97
C THR A 262 -11.16 -17.28 3.76
N LEU A 263 -10.55 -16.10 3.78
CA LEU A 263 -10.60 -15.13 2.69
C LEU A 263 -9.90 -15.66 1.43
N LYS A 264 -8.85 -16.47 1.59
CA LYS A 264 -8.18 -17.15 0.48
C LYS A 264 -9.12 -18.14 -0.21
N ALA A 265 -9.86 -18.94 0.55
CA ALA A 265 -10.86 -19.86 -0.01
C ALA A 265 -12.00 -19.09 -0.72
N GLU A 266 -12.47 -17.98 -0.15
CA GLU A 266 -13.46 -17.11 -0.79
C GLU A 266 -12.95 -16.50 -2.11
N ARG A 267 -11.71 -16.00 -2.12
CA ARG A 267 -11.02 -15.51 -3.33
C ARG A 267 -10.90 -16.60 -4.39
N ASP A 268 -10.49 -17.81 -4.00
CA ASP A 268 -10.30 -18.92 -4.94
C ASP A 268 -11.64 -19.37 -5.54
N ALA A 269 -12.72 -19.40 -4.75
CA ALA A 269 -14.06 -19.67 -5.24
C ALA A 269 -14.57 -18.58 -6.21
N ALA A 270 -14.32 -17.31 -5.91
CA ALA A 270 -14.68 -16.19 -6.79
C ALA A 270 -13.90 -16.25 -8.12
N ASN A 271 -12.60 -16.55 -8.07
CA ASN A 271 -11.77 -16.75 -9.25
C ASN A 271 -12.24 -17.94 -10.09
N ALA A 272 -12.60 -19.06 -9.47
CA ALA A 272 -13.13 -20.23 -10.18
C ALA A 272 -14.45 -19.92 -10.91
N LYS A 273 -15.34 -19.15 -10.28
CA LYS A 273 -16.57 -18.67 -10.93
C LYS A 273 -16.25 -17.80 -12.13
N LEU A 274 -15.37 -16.81 -11.98
CA LEU A 274 -14.94 -15.92 -13.07
C LEU A 274 -14.29 -16.70 -14.22
N HIS A 275 -13.42 -17.67 -13.91
CA HIS A 275 -12.80 -18.55 -14.90
C HIS A 275 -13.85 -19.32 -15.70
N SER A 276 -14.84 -19.94 -15.03
CA SER A 276 -15.90 -20.69 -15.71
C SER A 276 -16.72 -19.82 -16.67
N LEU A 277 -16.99 -18.57 -16.28
CA LEU A 277 -17.69 -17.59 -17.11
C LEU A 277 -16.83 -17.18 -18.31
N ARG A 278 -15.52 -16.98 -18.12
CA ARG A 278 -14.60 -16.66 -19.22
C ARG A 278 -14.51 -17.79 -20.24
N VAL A 279 -14.46 -19.05 -19.79
CA VAL A 279 -14.48 -20.22 -20.68
C VAL A 279 -15.77 -20.25 -21.50
N ALA A 280 -16.93 -20.11 -20.86
CA ALA A 280 -18.21 -20.07 -21.58
C ALA A 280 -18.31 -18.87 -22.55
N THR A 281 -17.80 -17.71 -22.14
CA THR A 281 -17.76 -16.49 -22.96
C THR A 281 -16.84 -16.65 -24.17
N ALA A 282 -15.70 -17.33 -23.99
CA ALA A 282 -14.77 -17.65 -25.07
C ALA A 282 -15.40 -18.59 -26.11
N GLU A 283 -16.17 -19.59 -25.68
CA GLU A 283 -16.90 -20.48 -26.59
C GLU A 283 -17.96 -19.71 -27.40
N GLN A 284 -18.71 -18.83 -26.75
CA GLN A 284 -19.69 -17.96 -27.44
C GLN A 284 -19.02 -17.04 -28.46
N LEU A 285 -17.89 -16.43 -28.09
CA LEU A 285 -17.13 -15.55 -28.97
C LEU A 285 -16.57 -16.33 -30.17
N ARG A 286 -16.04 -17.54 -29.93
CA ARG A 286 -15.55 -18.45 -30.98
C ARG A 286 -16.63 -18.80 -31.98
N ASP A 287 -17.81 -19.17 -31.52
CA ASP A 287 -18.91 -19.62 -32.39
C ASP A 287 -19.44 -18.45 -33.22
N LEU A 288 -19.57 -17.26 -32.62
CA LEU A 288 -19.93 -16.02 -33.31
C LEU A 288 -18.92 -15.65 -34.40
N LEU A 289 -17.62 -15.68 -34.07
CA LEU A 289 -16.55 -15.36 -35.02
C LEU A 289 -16.42 -16.39 -36.14
N SER A 290 -16.65 -17.67 -35.85
CA SER A 290 -16.60 -18.74 -36.86
C SER A 290 -17.67 -18.54 -37.93
N ALA A 291 -18.89 -18.15 -37.53
CA ALA A 291 -19.95 -17.81 -38.47
C ALA A 291 -19.60 -16.58 -39.32
N ASP A 292 -19.00 -15.57 -38.69
CA ASP A 292 -18.59 -14.33 -39.36
C ASP A 292 -17.44 -14.52 -40.35
N LEU A 293 -16.46 -15.35 -40.01
CA LEU A 293 -15.32 -15.67 -40.86
C LEU A 293 -15.73 -16.49 -42.09
N ALA A 294 -16.69 -17.43 -41.94
CA ALA A 294 -17.23 -18.17 -43.08
C ALA A 294 -17.86 -17.23 -44.13
N GLY A 295 -18.59 -16.19 -43.69
CA GLY A 295 -19.16 -15.17 -44.58
C GLY A 295 -18.15 -14.31 -45.32
N LEU A 296 -16.89 -14.25 -44.84
CA LEU A 296 -15.78 -13.49 -45.42
C LEU A 296 -14.84 -14.34 -46.28
N ALA A 297 -15.29 -15.53 -46.72
CA ALA A 297 -14.49 -16.53 -47.44
C ALA A 297 -13.25 -17.00 -46.64
N MET A 298 -13.34 -17.00 -45.31
CA MET A 298 -12.35 -17.50 -44.38
C MET A 298 -12.89 -18.72 -43.60
N GLU A 299 -13.66 -19.59 -44.28
CA GLU A 299 -14.33 -20.78 -43.71
C GLU A 299 -13.36 -21.77 -43.03
N ARG A 300 -12.08 -21.67 -43.38
CA ARG A 300 -11.00 -22.52 -42.92
C ARG A 300 -10.21 -21.92 -41.75
N ALA A 301 -10.42 -20.64 -41.46
CA ALA A 301 -9.80 -19.97 -40.35
C ALA A 301 -10.45 -20.42 -39.03
N ARG A 302 -9.64 -20.60 -37.99
CA ARG A 302 -10.08 -20.96 -36.65
C ARG A 302 -9.63 -19.88 -35.68
N PHE A 303 -10.57 -19.29 -34.97
CA PHE A 303 -10.31 -18.42 -33.83
C PHE A 303 -10.51 -19.22 -32.55
N ASP A 304 -9.72 -18.94 -31.51
CA ASP A 304 -9.96 -19.45 -30.17
C ASP A 304 -9.42 -18.47 -29.11
N THR A 305 -9.73 -18.73 -27.85
CA THR A 305 -9.20 -17.96 -26.72
C THR A 305 -8.41 -18.88 -25.79
N SER A 306 -7.12 -18.62 -25.64
CA SER A 306 -6.30 -19.28 -24.63
C SER A 306 -6.57 -18.65 -23.27
N ILE A 307 -6.94 -19.48 -22.30
CA ILE A 307 -7.16 -19.08 -20.90
C ILE A 307 -6.25 -19.94 -20.03
N GLU A 308 -5.15 -19.35 -19.56
CA GLU A 308 -4.16 -20.02 -18.71
C GLU A 308 -4.31 -19.53 -17.27
N SER A 309 -4.08 -20.41 -16.29
CA SER A 309 -4.03 -20.00 -14.88
C SER A 309 -2.86 -19.04 -14.64
N ALA A 310 -3.12 -18.00 -13.86
CA ALA A 310 -2.16 -16.98 -13.46
C ALA A 310 -2.22 -16.74 -11.95
N GLU A 311 -1.26 -15.97 -11.44
CA GLU A 311 -1.31 -15.52 -10.05
C GLU A 311 -2.58 -14.67 -9.81
N PRO A 312 -3.34 -14.93 -8.73
CA PRO A 312 -4.52 -14.15 -8.39
C PRO A 312 -4.21 -12.66 -8.28
N GLY A 313 -5.00 -11.85 -8.96
CA GLY A 313 -4.92 -10.40 -8.91
C GLY A 313 -6.31 -9.74 -8.83
N PRO A 314 -6.35 -8.39 -8.89
CA PRO A 314 -7.61 -7.66 -8.87
C PRO A 314 -8.50 -7.94 -10.09
N THR A 315 -7.97 -8.56 -11.13
CA THR A 315 -8.68 -8.90 -12.36
C THR A 315 -8.92 -10.42 -12.52
N GLY A 316 -8.78 -11.18 -11.43
CA GLY A 316 -8.93 -12.64 -11.42
C GLY A 316 -7.60 -13.40 -11.43
N ALA A 317 -7.65 -14.69 -11.71
CA ALA A 317 -6.50 -15.60 -11.74
C ALA A 317 -6.30 -16.25 -13.13
N ASP A 318 -6.68 -15.55 -14.19
CA ASP A 318 -6.53 -16.02 -15.57
C ASP A 318 -5.70 -15.06 -16.40
N LYS A 319 -4.95 -15.62 -17.33
CA LYS A 319 -4.31 -14.92 -18.43
C LYS A 319 -5.04 -15.28 -19.72
N VAL A 320 -5.68 -14.29 -20.32
CA VAL A 320 -6.47 -14.43 -21.55
C VAL A 320 -5.65 -13.96 -22.75
N GLU A 321 -5.58 -14.77 -23.81
CA GLU A 321 -4.93 -14.42 -25.06
C GLU A 321 -5.73 -14.95 -26.27
N PHE A 322 -6.05 -14.09 -27.23
CA PHE A 322 -6.70 -14.49 -28.48
C PHE A 322 -5.71 -15.14 -29.44
N VAL A 323 -6.10 -16.32 -29.94
CA VAL A 323 -5.29 -17.14 -30.84
C VAL A 323 -6.06 -17.47 -32.11
N ILE A 324 -5.34 -17.65 -33.21
CA ILE A 324 -5.94 -17.93 -34.50
C ILE A 324 -5.03 -18.79 -35.37
N SER A 325 -5.67 -19.57 -36.24
CA SER A 325 -5.06 -20.31 -37.33
C SER A 325 -5.80 -19.93 -38.63
N PRO A 326 -5.19 -19.16 -39.55
CA PRO A 326 -5.86 -18.70 -40.77
C PRO A 326 -6.03 -19.82 -41.81
N ASN A 327 -5.13 -20.81 -41.78
CA ASN A 327 -5.08 -21.92 -42.74
C ASN A 327 -5.34 -23.27 -42.05
N PRO A 328 -6.04 -24.21 -42.72
CA PRO A 328 -6.18 -25.57 -42.18
C PRO A 328 -4.83 -26.25 -42.01
N GLY A 329 -4.66 -26.97 -40.90
CA GLY A 329 -3.45 -27.74 -40.62
C GLY A 329 -2.33 -26.92 -39.95
N GLU A 330 -2.47 -25.61 -39.80
CA GLU A 330 -1.58 -24.80 -38.98
C GLU A 330 -2.05 -24.75 -37.51
N PRO A 331 -1.13 -24.73 -36.53
CA PRO A 331 -1.49 -24.56 -35.12
C PRO A 331 -2.05 -23.17 -34.85
N LEU A 332 -2.90 -23.06 -33.83
CA LEU A 332 -3.34 -21.78 -33.28
C LEU A 332 -2.11 -20.99 -32.79
N LYS A 333 -1.98 -19.75 -33.22
CA LYS A 333 -0.90 -18.84 -32.81
C LYS A 333 -1.50 -17.56 -32.24
N PRO A 334 -0.79 -16.87 -31.32
CA PRO A 334 -1.17 -15.54 -30.88
C PRO A 334 -1.44 -14.61 -32.05
N LEU A 335 -2.53 -13.84 -31.96
CA LEU A 335 -2.93 -12.88 -32.99
C LEU A 335 -1.80 -11.90 -33.33
N ALA A 336 -1.00 -11.52 -32.33
CA ALA A 336 0.18 -10.66 -32.48
C ALA A 336 1.31 -11.24 -33.35
N LYS A 337 1.32 -12.55 -33.60
CA LYS A 337 2.39 -13.26 -34.33
C LYS A 337 2.01 -13.61 -35.77
N ILE A 338 0.81 -13.25 -36.22
CA ILE A 338 0.36 -13.52 -37.60
C ILE A 338 0.81 -12.39 -38.52
N ALA A 339 1.37 -12.76 -39.67
CA ALA A 339 1.86 -11.81 -40.66
C ALA A 339 0.73 -11.09 -41.41
N SER A 340 1.00 -9.83 -41.74
CA SER A 340 0.11 -8.84 -42.35
C SER A 340 -0.32 -9.20 -43.78
N GLY A 341 -1.61 -9.05 -44.07
CA GLY A 341 -2.22 -9.24 -45.39
C GLY A 341 -3.74 -8.96 -45.36
N GLY A 342 -4.41 -8.97 -46.52
CA GLY A 342 -5.86 -8.70 -46.61
C GLY A 342 -6.75 -9.66 -45.80
N GLU A 343 -6.25 -10.84 -45.44
CA GLU A 343 -6.90 -11.79 -44.52
C GLU A 343 -6.97 -11.24 -43.08
N MET A 344 -5.95 -10.51 -42.63
CA MET A 344 -5.94 -9.90 -41.30
C MET A 344 -6.93 -8.74 -41.22
N SER A 345 -7.04 -7.89 -42.24
CA SER A 345 -8.07 -6.82 -42.25
C SER A 345 -9.49 -7.38 -42.21
N ARG A 346 -9.74 -8.50 -42.89
CA ARG A 346 -11.04 -9.20 -42.84
C ARG A 346 -11.31 -9.85 -41.49
N LEU A 347 -10.29 -10.49 -40.89
CA LEU A 347 -10.39 -11.01 -39.53
C LEU A 347 -10.68 -9.90 -38.52
N MET A 348 -9.96 -8.78 -38.60
CA MET A 348 -10.16 -7.65 -37.71
C MET A 348 -11.57 -7.08 -37.86
N LEU A 349 -12.09 -7.00 -39.09
CA LEU A 349 -13.49 -6.64 -39.30
C LEU A 349 -14.45 -7.64 -38.65
N ALA A 350 -14.23 -8.95 -38.76
CA ALA A 350 -15.05 -9.95 -38.08
C ALA A 350 -15.00 -9.77 -36.56
N LEU A 351 -13.80 -9.55 -36.00
CA LEU A 351 -13.62 -9.32 -34.57
C LEU A 351 -14.31 -8.05 -34.09
N LYS A 352 -14.10 -6.92 -34.80
CA LYS A 352 -14.71 -5.63 -34.50
C LYS A 352 -16.23 -5.66 -34.70
N SER A 353 -16.73 -6.43 -35.66
CA SER A 353 -18.16 -6.64 -35.85
C SER A 353 -18.77 -7.45 -34.71
N ALA A 354 -18.12 -8.53 -34.28
CA ALA A 354 -18.58 -9.35 -33.15
C ALA A 354 -18.53 -8.57 -31.82
N LEU A 355 -17.52 -7.71 -31.67
CA LEU A 355 -17.26 -6.91 -30.47
C LEU A 355 -17.83 -5.50 -30.57
N SER A 356 -18.62 -5.16 -31.59
CA SER A 356 -18.98 -3.77 -31.90
C SER A 356 -19.72 -3.06 -30.75
N ARG A 357 -20.43 -3.84 -29.92
CA ARG A 357 -21.18 -3.34 -28.75
C ARG A 357 -20.29 -3.01 -27.55
N VAL A 358 -19.09 -3.58 -27.50
CA VAL A 358 -18.16 -3.46 -26.35
C VAL A 358 -16.87 -2.74 -26.72
N ASP A 359 -16.64 -2.49 -28.02
CA ASP A 359 -15.51 -1.72 -28.51
C ASP A 359 -15.68 -0.23 -28.17
N PRO A 360 -14.81 0.37 -27.34
CA PRO A 360 -14.94 1.76 -26.92
C PRO A 360 -14.51 2.77 -27.99
N VAL A 361 -13.85 2.34 -29.07
CA VAL A 361 -13.26 3.27 -30.05
C VAL A 361 -14.29 3.71 -31.09
N PRO A 362 -14.61 5.01 -31.21
CA PRO A 362 -15.74 5.48 -32.03
C PRO A 362 -15.47 5.52 -33.54
N THR A 363 -14.22 5.59 -33.98
CA THR A 363 -13.84 5.70 -35.39
C THR A 363 -12.91 4.57 -35.79
N LEU A 364 -13.28 3.84 -36.85
CA LEU A 364 -12.54 2.69 -37.37
C LEU A 364 -12.15 2.96 -38.82
N VAL A 365 -10.86 2.87 -39.13
CA VAL A 365 -10.33 3.01 -40.49
C VAL A 365 -9.90 1.64 -40.99
N PHE A 366 -10.39 1.26 -42.16
CA PHE A 366 -10.03 0.03 -42.85
C PHE A 366 -9.33 0.36 -44.16
N ASP A 367 -8.03 0.08 -44.21
CA ASP A 367 -7.21 0.15 -45.41
C ASP A 367 -7.01 -1.26 -46.00
N GLU A 368 -6.94 -1.34 -47.33
CA GLU A 368 -6.69 -2.59 -48.07
C GLU A 368 -7.65 -3.77 -47.76
N ILE A 369 -8.83 -3.51 -47.20
CA ILE A 369 -9.78 -4.58 -46.83
C ILE A 369 -10.36 -5.32 -48.05
N ASP A 370 -10.31 -4.67 -49.22
CA ASP A 370 -10.77 -5.20 -50.49
C ASP A 370 -9.67 -5.93 -51.30
N VAL A 371 -8.44 -6.02 -50.76
CA VAL A 371 -7.33 -6.72 -51.44
C VAL A 371 -7.62 -8.21 -51.56
N GLY A 372 -7.61 -8.70 -52.80
CA GLY A 372 -7.87 -10.10 -53.14
C GLY A 372 -9.33 -10.52 -53.02
N VAL A 373 -10.26 -9.57 -52.91
CA VAL A 373 -11.70 -9.81 -52.75
C VAL A 373 -12.45 -9.54 -54.06
N SER A 374 -13.36 -10.43 -54.44
CA SER A 374 -14.26 -10.19 -55.59
C SER A 374 -15.63 -10.86 -55.42
N GLY A 375 -16.62 -10.39 -56.20
CA GLY A 375 -17.95 -11.00 -56.30
C GLY A 375 -18.70 -11.09 -54.96
N ARG A 376 -19.12 -12.31 -54.57
CA ARG A 376 -19.94 -12.57 -53.38
C ARG A 376 -19.29 -12.10 -52.08
N VAL A 377 -17.96 -12.20 -52.00
CA VAL A 377 -17.19 -11.81 -50.80
C VAL A 377 -17.19 -10.29 -50.64
N ALA A 378 -17.13 -9.53 -51.72
CA ALA A 378 -17.23 -8.06 -51.70
C ALA A 378 -18.58 -7.59 -51.15
N GLY A 379 -19.68 -8.26 -51.53
CA GLY A 379 -21.01 -7.96 -51.00
C GLY A 379 -21.16 -8.30 -49.52
N ALA A 380 -20.61 -9.43 -49.07
CA ALA A 380 -20.60 -9.80 -47.65
C ALA A 380 -19.79 -8.80 -46.81
N LEU A 381 -18.63 -8.37 -47.34
CA LEU A 381 -17.77 -7.37 -46.73
C LEU A 381 -18.49 -6.02 -46.60
N ALA A 382 -19.15 -5.58 -47.66
CA ALA A 382 -19.95 -4.36 -47.69
C ALA A 382 -21.09 -4.38 -46.65
N ARG A 383 -21.80 -5.51 -46.51
CA ARG A 383 -22.84 -5.68 -45.46
C ARG A 383 -22.28 -5.58 -44.05
N LYS A 384 -21.12 -6.19 -43.77
CA LYS A 384 -20.48 -6.11 -42.46
C LYS A 384 -20.00 -4.69 -42.12
N LEU A 385 -19.36 -4.01 -43.07
CA LEU A 385 -18.99 -2.60 -42.91
C LEU A 385 -20.21 -1.72 -42.65
N LYS A 386 -21.33 -1.94 -43.37
CA LYS A 386 -22.59 -1.23 -43.15
C LYS A 386 -23.18 -1.49 -41.77
N ALA A 387 -23.17 -2.75 -41.30
CA ALA A 387 -23.65 -3.12 -39.98
C ALA A 387 -22.80 -2.44 -38.88
N LEU A 388 -21.48 -2.49 -39.02
CA LEU A 388 -20.55 -1.83 -38.10
C LEU A 388 -20.73 -0.31 -38.08
N ALA A 389 -21.03 0.29 -39.24
CA ALA A 389 -21.30 1.71 -39.39
C ALA A 389 -22.54 2.22 -38.62
N SER A 390 -23.39 1.31 -38.12
CA SER A 390 -24.54 1.68 -37.27
C SER A 390 -24.14 2.06 -35.85
N GLN A 391 -22.95 1.63 -35.40
CA GLN A 391 -22.44 1.87 -34.05
C GLN A 391 -21.15 2.70 -34.05
N HIS A 392 -20.38 2.63 -35.13
CA HIS A 392 -19.07 3.27 -35.27
C HIS A 392 -19.00 4.10 -36.54
N GLN A 393 -18.12 5.10 -36.56
CA GLN A 393 -17.75 5.75 -37.82
C GLN A 393 -16.71 4.90 -38.55
N THR A 394 -17.11 4.25 -39.64
CA THR A 394 -16.18 3.48 -40.48
C THR A 394 -15.68 4.30 -41.67
N LEU A 395 -14.36 4.39 -41.83
CA LEU A 395 -13.70 4.96 -43.01
C LEU A 395 -13.02 3.85 -43.80
N CYS A 396 -13.29 3.76 -45.10
CA CYS A 396 -12.69 2.74 -45.97
C CYS A 396 -12.30 3.37 -47.31
N VAL A 397 -11.09 3.08 -47.77
CA VAL A 397 -10.65 3.39 -49.13
C VAL A 397 -10.87 2.13 -49.96
N THR A 398 -11.66 2.23 -51.03
CA THR A 398 -12.01 1.06 -51.84
C THR A 398 -12.11 1.39 -53.31
N HIS A 399 -11.86 0.37 -54.14
CA HIS A 399 -12.12 0.38 -55.57
C HIS A 399 -13.31 -0.52 -55.95
N LEU A 400 -13.93 -1.20 -54.97
CA LEU A 400 -15.03 -2.12 -55.22
C LEU A 400 -16.39 -1.41 -55.20
N PRO A 401 -17.21 -1.55 -56.26
CA PRO A 401 -18.50 -0.87 -56.35
C PRO A 401 -19.48 -1.32 -55.25
N GLN A 402 -19.39 -2.57 -54.78
CA GLN A 402 -20.25 -3.08 -53.70
C GLN A 402 -20.00 -2.34 -52.37
N ILE A 403 -18.73 -2.08 -52.03
CA ILE A 403 -18.36 -1.40 -50.79
C ILE A 403 -18.73 0.09 -50.89
N ALA A 404 -18.44 0.73 -52.03
CA ALA A 404 -18.84 2.11 -52.31
C ALA A 404 -20.37 2.30 -52.27
N ALA A 405 -21.13 1.32 -52.76
CA ALA A 405 -22.59 1.32 -52.71
C ALA A 405 -23.16 1.16 -51.29
N ALA A 406 -22.43 0.53 -50.37
CA ALA A 406 -22.86 0.40 -48.97
C ALA A 406 -22.64 1.66 -48.13
N ALA A 407 -21.71 2.53 -48.53
CA ALA A 407 -21.34 3.73 -47.76
C ALA A 407 -22.53 4.65 -47.46
N GLY A 408 -22.54 5.27 -46.27
CA GLY A 408 -23.47 6.36 -45.96
C GLY A 408 -23.13 7.64 -46.75
N THR A 409 -21.84 7.95 -46.81
CA THR A 409 -21.28 9.10 -47.52
C THR A 409 -20.17 8.61 -48.46
N HIS A 410 -20.18 9.05 -49.72
CA HIS A 410 -19.19 8.65 -50.72
C HIS A 410 -18.32 9.86 -51.08
N PHE A 411 -17.01 9.71 -50.90
CA PHE A 411 -16.01 10.68 -51.34
C PHE A 411 -15.24 10.15 -52.54
N ARG A 412 -15.04 10.99 -53.55
CA ARG A 412 -14.18 10.70 -54.69
C ARG A 412 -12.82 11.36 -54.49
N ILE A 413 -11.75 10.60 -54.71
CA ILE A 413 -10.38 11.08 -54.63
C ILE A 413 -9.84 11.21 -56.06
N GLU A 414 -9.49 12.43 -56.47
CA GLU A 414 -8.96 12.71 -57.80
C GLU A 414 -7.59 13.35 -57.71
N LYS A 415 -6.69 12.95 -58.62
CA LYS A 415 -5.39 13.58 -58.78
C LYS A 415 -5.45 14.49 -60.01
N SER A 416 -5.26 15.79 -59.78
CA SER A 416 -5.13 16.79 -60.86
C SER A 416 -3.72 17.36 -60.87
N VAL A 417 -3.25 17.80 -62.03
CA VAL A 417 -1.96 18.49 -62.16
C VAL A 417 -2.22 19.99 -62.12
N SER A 418 -1.66 20.68 -61.13
CA SER A 418 -1.70 22.14 -61.03
C SER A 418 -0.27 22.68 -61.08
N GLY A 419 0.09 23.33 -62.19
CA GLY A 419 1.47 23.69 -62.49
C GLY A 419 2.35 22.44 -62.69
N ASN A 420 3.45 22.34 -61.94
CA ASN A 420 4.37 21.20 -61.99
C ASN A 420 4.18 20.22 -60.80
N ARG A 421 3.02 20.26 -60.12
CA ARG A 421 2.73 19.42 -58.95
C ARG A 421 1.39 18.70 -59.12
N THR A 422 1.37 17.43 -58.76
CA THR A 422 0.12 16.66 -58.61
C THR A 422 -0.54 17.06 -57.29
N VAL A 423 -1.78 17.55 -57.37
CA VAL A 423 -2.62 17.88 -56.22
C VAL A 423 -3.71 16.82 -56.13
N THR A 424 -3.97 16.33 -54.92
CA THR A 424 -5.08 15.41 -54.66
C THR A 424 -6.25 16.19 -54.10
N THR A 425 -7.42 16.05 -54.70
CA THR A 425 -8.68 16.67 -54.28
C THR A 425 -9.64 15.59 -53.82
N ILE A 426 -10.36 15.85 -52.72
CA ILE A 426 -11.36 14.95 -52.15
C ILE A 426 -12.70 15.67 -52.18
N THR A 427 -13.68 15.11 -52.88
CA THR A 427 -15.00 15.72 -53.07
C THR A 427 -16.09 14.77 -52.58
N ALA A 428 -17.01 15.28 -51.76
CA ALA A 428 -18.21 14.54 -51.37
C ALA A 428 -19.19 14.51 -52.54
N LEU A 429 -19.70 13.34 -52.89
CA LEU A 429 -20.57 13.14 -54.05
C LEU A 429 -22.05 13.34 -53.69
N SER A 430 -22.80 13.99 -54.58
CA SER A 430 -24.27 14.00 -54.54
C SER A 430 -24.85 12.59 -54.81
N PRO A 431 -26.14 12.33 -54.55
CA PRO A 431 -26.78 11.06 -54.91
C PRO A 431 -26.62 10.68 -56.40
N GLU A 432 -26.73 11.67 -57.30
CA GLU A 432 -26.56 11.49 -58.74
C GLU A 432 -25.11 11.20 -59.11
N GLU A 433 -24.17 12.01 -58.60
CA GLU A 433 -22.73 11.82 -58.82
C GLU A 433 -22.24 10.48 -58.26
N ARG A 434 -22.81 10.04 -57.14
CA ARG A 434 -22.56 8.73 -56.54
C ARG A 434 -22.99 7.59 -57.44
N MET A 435 -24.17 7.70 -58.07
CA MET A 435 -24.66 6.67 -59.00
C MET A 435 -23.74 6.56 -60.22
N GLU A 436 -23.36 7.69 -60.81
CA GLU A 436 -22.41 7.71 -61.95
C GLU A 436 -21.04 7.15 -61.56
N GLU A 437 -20.54 7.48 -60.37
CA GLU A 437 -19.25 6.95 -59.89
C GLU A 437 -19.30 5.43 -59.66
N ILE A 438 -20.38 4.89 -59.09
CA ILE A 438 -20.54 3.44 -58.93
C ILE A 438 -20.67 2.75 -60.30
N ALA A 439 -21.38 3.36 -61.25
CA ALA A 439 -21.45 2.86 -62.62
C ALA A 439 -20.07 2.86 -63.31
N ARG A 440 -19.25 3.89 -63.06
CA ARG A 440 -17.86 3.98 -63.52
C ARG A 440 -16.99 2.87 -62.91
N LEU A 441 -17.15 2.57 -61.63
CA LEU A 441 -16.44 1.46 -60.96
C LEU A 441 -16.85 0.09 -61.51
N LEU A 442 -18.08 -0.06 -62.01
CA LEU A 442 -18.60 -1.30 -62.61
C LEU A 442 -18.16 -1.51 -64.07
N ALA A 443 -18.17 -0.46 -64.90
CA ALA A 443 -18.01 -0.58 -66.35
C ALA A 443 -16.76 0.10 -66.92
N GLY A 444 -16.00 0.85 -66.11
CA GLY A 444 -14.84 1.63 -66.55
C GLY A 444 -15.18 3.08 -66.87
N ALA A 445 -14.32 3.75 -67.65
CA ALA A 445 -14.35 5.21 -67.82
C ALA A 445 -15.65 5.77 -68.42
N GLU A 446 -16.38 5.00 -69.24
CA GLU A 446 -17.66 5.39 -69.81
C GLU A 446 -18.79 4.46 -69.32
N PRO A 447 -19.63 4.91 -68.37
CA PRO A 447 -20.71 4.10 -67.83
C PRO A 447 -21.83 3.90 -68.87
N THR A 448 -22.16 2.64 -69.13
CA THR A 448 -23.30 2.25 -69.97
C THR A 448 -24.62 2.34 -69.19
N ASP A 449 -25.76 2.41 -69.88
CA ASP A 449 -27.08 2.44 -69.21
C ASP A 449 -27.33 1.16 -68.39
N THR A 450 -26.78 0.02 -68.81
CA THR A 450 -26.79 -1.21 -68.03
C THR A 450 -25.98 -1.09 -66.73
N ALA A 451 -24.85 -0.39 -66.76
CA ALA A 451 -24.02 -0.15 -65.57
C ALA A 451 -24.72 0.79 -64.59
N ARG A 452 -25.40 1.84 -65.08
CA ARG A 452 -26.23 2.74 -64.26
C ARG A 452 -27.37 1.98 -63.58
N THR A 453 -28.07 1.12 -64.33
CA THR A 453 -29.15 0.29 -63.78
C THR A 453 -28.64 -0.64 -62.66
N HIS A 454 -27.48 -1.27 -62.87
CA HIS A 454 -26.86 -2.12 -61.85
C HIS A 454 -26.37 -1.30 -60.64
N ALA A 455 -25.79 -0.13 -60.85
CA ALA A 455 -25.37 0.78 -59.78
C ALA A 455 -26.57 1.19 -58.91
N ALA A 456 -27.70 1.57 -59.52
CA ALA A 456 -28.93 1.90 -58.81
C ALA A 456 -29.44 0.72 -57.97
N SER A 457 -29.42 -0.50 -58.54
CA SER A 457 -29.79 -1.72 -57.81
C SER A 457 -28.89 -1.97 -56.59
N LEU A 458 -27.56 -1.82 -56.73
CA LEU A 458 -26.62 -2.00 -55.64
C LEU A 458 -26.83 -0.96 -54.52
N ILE A 459 -27.00 0.33 -54.89
CA ILE A 459 -27.29 1.38 -53.91
C ILE A 459 -28.59 1.06 -53.16
N SER A 460 -29.61 0.58 -53.87
CA SER A 460 -30.90 0.21 -53.27
C SER A 460 -30.79 -1.00 -52.34
N GLU A 461 -29.97 -2.00 -52.67
CA GLU A 461 -29.72 -3.19 -51.82
C GLU A 461 -29.23 -2.79 -50.41
N PHE A 462 -28.37 -1.75 -50.33
CA PHE A 462 -27.83 -1.26 -49.06
C PHE A 462 -28.61 -0.08 -48.46
N GLY A 463 -29.60 0.46 -49.19
CA GLY A 463 -30.44 1.59 -48.79
C GLY A 463 -31.68 1.20 -47.98
N GLY A 464 -32.05 -0.08 -47.95
CA GLY A 464 -33.28 -0.60 -47.31
C GLY A 464 -33.22 -0.81 -45.79
N GLY A 465 -32.25 -0.23 -45.07
CA GLY A 465 -31.99 -0.53 -43.67
C GLY A 465 -31.81 0.71 -42.80
N THR A 466 -32.79 1.61 -42.79
CA THR A 466 -32.98 2.61 -41.73
C THR A 466 -34.48 2.85 -41.53
N ALA A 467 -35.04 2.18 -40.53
CA ALA A 467 -36.19 2.64 -39.75
C ALA A 467 -35.84 2.44 -38.27
#